data_AF-A0AA41S4J0-F1
#
_entry.id   AF-A0AA41S4J0-F1
#
_cell.length_a   1.000
_cell.length_b   1.000
_cell.length_c   1.000
_cell.angle_alpha   90.00
_cell.angle_beta   90.00
_cell.angle_gamma   90.00
#
_symmetry.space_group_name_H-M   'P 1'
#
loop_
_entity.id
_entity.type
_entity.pdbx_description
1 polymer ?
#
loop_
_entity_poly.entity_id
_entity_poly.type
_entity_poly.pdbx_seq_one_letter_code
_entity_poly.pdbx_strand_id
1 'polypeptide(L)'
;MAEVYSPMMNDTSNFDIDKLTNDIFSILENKFLFDPKQTNSKLPVEELVETVKANKHYVGKVRILSIDGVRSTDGILAAKSLCHLESRLMTITQNPDARVADYFDVASGSGIGGILIALLFTRGKDGRRLLKADEALQFLVKNRKRLNNSGNSSGGMFGKMFRSSAKMEKIFRQIFGECTLKDTLKPVLIPCFDLKTRATFLFSRADGLENDRYDFKTREICVATSSDLTVNGGFEMKSVDQKHK
;
A
#
# COMPACT_ATOMS: atom_id res chain seq x y z
N MET A 1 53.26 22.42 -29.85
CA MET A 1 52.53 22.95 -31.04
C MET A 1 51.66 21.80 -31.52
N ALA A 2 50.35 21.73 -31.33
CA ALA A 2 49.32 22.75 -31.20
C ALA A 2 48.33 22.45 -30.06
N GLU A 3 47.48 23.43 -29.80
CA GLU A 3 46.54 23.61 -28.69
C GLU A 3 45.08 23.39 -29.18
N VAL A 4 44.13 23.40 -28.23
CA VAL A 4 42.65 23.58 -28.32
C VAL A 4 41.80 22.40 -28.89
N TYR A 5 40.66 21.95 -28.35
CA TYR A 5 39.56 22.55 -27.57
C TYR A 5 38.83 21.48 -26.71
N SER A 6 38.45 21.80 -25.46
CA SER A 6 37.42 21.08 -24.70
C SER A 6 36.09 21.84 -24.76
N PRO A 7 34.94 21.18 -24.99
CA PRO A 7 33.65 21.81 -24.75
C PRO A 7 33.24 21.61 -23.29
N MET A 8 32.98 22.72 -22.58
CA MET A 8 32.24 22.72 -21.32
C MET A 8 30.83 22.20 -21.59
N MET A 9 30.43 21.10 -20.93
CA MET A 9 29.02 20.71 -20.86
C MET A 9 28.33 21.51 -19.75
N ASN A 10 27.29 22.23 -20.15
CA ASN A 10 26.44 23.05 -19.29
C ASN A 10 25.69 22.19 -18.25
N ASP A 11 25.83 22.57 -16.98
CA ASP A 11 25.11 22.07 -15.79
C ASP A 11 23.64 22.54 -15.71
N THR A 12 23.01 22.91 -16.83
CA THR A 12 21.66 23.50 -16.85
C THR A 12 20.53 22.47 -16.93
N SER A 13 20.81 21.21 -17.26
CA SER A 13 19.77 20.18 -17.41
C SER A 13 19.34 19.53 -16.08
N ASN A 14 20.23 19.45 -15.08
CA ASN A 14 19.88 18.90 -13.76
C ASN A 14 18.91 19.79 -13.00
N PHE A 15 19.08 21.12 -13.10
CA PHE A 15 18.25 22.08 -12.36
C PHE A 15 16.79 22.05 -12.81
N ASP A 16 16.52 21.88 -14.11
CA ASP A 16 15.17 21.76 -14.66
C ASP A 16 14.52 20.41 -14.36
N ILE A 17 15.30 19.32 -14.31
CA ILE A 17 14.80 18.00 -13.89
C ILE A 17 14.45 18.02 -12.40
N ASP A 18 15.27 18.62 -11.56
CA ASP A 18 15.01 18.73 -10.12
C ASP A 18 13.79 19.61 -9.84
N LYS A 19 13.63 20.69 -10.60
CA LYS A 19 12.46 21.56 -10.51
C LYS A 19 11.18 20.85 -10.96
N LEU A 20 11.21 20.18 -12.11
CA LEU A 20 10.08 19.39 -12.60
C LEU A 20 9.74 18.25 -11.63
N THR A 21 10.75 17.61 -11.04
CA THR A 21 10.57 16.56 -10.04
C THR A 21 9.91 17.11 -8.78
N ASN A 22 10.38 18.25 -8.27
CA ASN A 22 9.75 18.93 -7.13
C ASN A 22 8.32 19.40 -7.44
N ASP A 23 8.05 19.86 -8.65
CA ASP A 23 6.72 20.28 -9.09
C ASP A 23 5.78 19.06 -9.17
N ILE A 24 6.25 17.94 -9.72
CA ILE A 24 5.51 16.67 -9.77
C ILE A 24 5.22 16.17 -8.35
N PHE A 25 6.22 16.13 -7.46
CA PHE A 25 6.02 15.71 -6.08
C PHE A 25 5.08 16.66 -5.33
N SER A 26 5.17 17.97 -5.54
CA SER A 26 4.26 18.95 -4.94
C SER A 26 2.82 18.79 -5.43
N ILE A 27 2.62 18.46 -6.71
CA ILE A 27 1.29 18.20 -7.27
C ILE A 27 0.71 16.90 -6.71
N LEU A 28 1.52 15.85 -6.60
CA LEU A 28 1.12 14.56 -6.04
C LEU A 28 0.79 14.67 -4.54
N GLU A 29 1.60 15.40 -3.78
CA GLU A 29 1.34 15.71 -2.38
C GLU A 29 0.00 16.43 -2.22
N ASN A 30 -0.23 17.51 -2.95
CA ASN A 30 -1.42 18.34 -2.76
C ASN A 30 -2.72 17.74 -3.30
N LYS A 31 -2.69 17.06 -4.46
CA LYS A 31 -3.91 16.49 -5.07
C LYS A 31 -4.27 15.12 -4.50
N PHE A 32 -3.29 14.33 -4.12
CA PHE A 32 -3.51 12.92 -3.77
C PHE A 32 -3.35 12.62 -2.27
N LEU A 33 -2.45 13.32 -1.56
CA LEU A 33 -2.18 13.02 -0.14
C LEU A 33 -3.00 13.86 0.84
N PHE A 34 -3.43 15.08 0.47
CA PHE A 34 -4.00 16.05 1.42
C PHE A 34 -5.42 16.57 1.16
N ASP A 35 -6.20 16.02 0.23
CA ASP A 35 -7.59 16.50 0.02
C ASP A 35 -8.66 15.62 0.71
N PRO A 36 -9.24 16.07 1.85
CA PRO A 36 -10.56 15.66 2.27
C PRO A 36 -11.52 16.86 2.18
N LYS A 37 -11.89 17.25 0.97
CA LYS A 37 -13.03 18.13 0.66
C LYS A 37 -12.87 19.56 1.17
N GLN A 38 -12.36 20.45 0.32
CA GLN A 38 -12.98 21.75 0.04
C GLN A 38 -12.18 22.52 -1.02
N THR A 39 -12.71 22.60 -2.24
CA THR A 39 -13.20 23.83 -2.89
C THR A 39 -13.31 23.62 -4.40
N ASN A 40 -14.51 23.83 -4.94
CA ASN A 40 -14.67 24.15 -6.35
C ASN A 40 -13.92 25.45 -6.62
N SER A 41 -12.79 25.42 -7.31
CA SER A 41 -12.25 26.67 -7.86
C SER A 41 -11.38 26.43 -9.09
N LYS A 42 -11.84 26.99 -10.22
CA LYS A 42 -11.05 27.28 -11.41
C LYS A 42 -10.16 28.51 -11.11
N LEU A 43 -9.18 28.36 -10.23
CA LEU A 43 -8.23 29.45 -9.95
C LEU A 43 -6.87 29.18 -10.63
N PRO A 44 -6.22 30.21 -11.19
CA PRO A 44 -4.88 30.10 -11.77
C PRO A 44 -3.88 29.63 -10.71
N VAL A 45 -2.90 28.84 -11.14
CA VAL A 45 -1.91 28.18 -10.28
C VAL A 45 -1.13 29.18 -9.44
N GLU A 46 -0.94 30.39 -9.96
CA GLU A 46 -0.20 31.48 -9.33
C GLU A 46 -0.90 32.04 -8.08
N GLU A 47 -2.23 32.12 -8.10
CA GLU A 47 -3.04 32.65 -6.99
C GLU A 47 -3.19 31.60 -5.86
N LEU A 48 -3.17 30.32 -6.22
CA LEU A 48 -3.08 29.21 -5.26
C LEU A 48 -1.73 29.23 -4.52
N VAL A 49 -0.62 29.54 -5.21
CA VAL A 49 0.71 29.62 -4.60
C VAL A 49 0.81 30.74 -3.57
N GLU A 50 0.20 31.90 -3.83
CA GLU A 50 0.15 33.01 -2.86
C GLU A 50 -0.77 32.71 -1.67
N THR A 51 -1.92 32.09 -1.92
CA THR A 51 -2.85 31.67 -0.87
C THR A 51 -2.23 30.61 0.05
N VAL A 52 -1.38 29.73 -0.50
CA VAL A 52 -0.59 28.73 0.26
C VAL A 52 0.55 29.38 1.05
N LYS A 53 1.21 30.42 0.52
CA LYS A 53 2.21 31.20 1.27
C LYS A 53 1.58 31.99 2.43
N ALA A 54 0.35 32.46 2.27
CA ALA A 54 -0.40 33.18 3.30
C ALA A 54 -1.00 32.24 4.38
N ASN A 55 -1.42 31.02 4.00
CA ASN A 55 -1.87 29.98 4.92
C ASN A 55 -0.71 29.19 5.53
N LYS A 56 0.16 29.90 6.25
CA LYS A 56 1.28 29.30 7.01
C LYS A 56 0.81 28.58 8.30
N HIS A 57 -0.40 28.04 8.30
CA HIS A 57 -0.98 27.31 9.42
C HIS A 57 -1.31 25.86 9.00
N TYR A 58 -0.41 24.95 9.43
CA TYR A 58 -0.46 23.48 9.39
C TYR A 58 -0.15 22.76 8.06
N VAL A 59 1.07 22.92 7.53
CA VAL A 59 1.69 21.78 6.81
C VAL A 59 2.39 20.92 7.87
N GLY A 60 1.63 20.03 8.50
CA GLY A 60 2.17 19.04 9.44
C GLY A 60 3.11 18.06 8.75
N LYS A 61 4.00 17.41 9.51
CA LYS A 61 4.84 16.33 8.99
C LYS A 61 3.96 15.16 8.53
N VAL A 62 4.24 14.63 7.35
CA VAL A 62 3.58 13.44 6.80
C VAL A 62 4.26 12.19 7.33
N ARG A 63 3.48 11.23 7.82
CA ARG A 63 4.00 9.98 8.38
C ARG A 63 3.61 8.82 7.47
N ILE A 64 4.62 8.18 6.88
CA ILE A 64 4.43 7.06 5.97
C ILE A 64 4.93 5.78 6.66
N LEU A 65 4.07 4.76 6.68
CA LEU A 65 4.48 3.39 7.06
C LEU A 65 4.75 2.60 5.80
N SER A 66 5.95 2.05 5.64
CA SER A 66 6.28 1.13 4.55
C SER A 66 6.77 -0.20 5.13
N ILE A 67 6.18 -1.30 4.68
CA ILE A 67 6.55 -2.65 5.12
C ILE A 67 6.95 -3.47 3.91
N ASP A 68 8.23 -3.80 3.83
CA ASP A 68 8.72 -4.72 2.82
C ASP A 68 8.46 -6.18 3.23
N GLY A 69 8.20 -7.02 2.24
CA GLY A 69 7.74 -8.38 2.44
C GLY A 69 8.21 -9.36 1.37
N VAL A 70 9.52 -9.54 1.25
CA VAL A 70 10.12 -10.43 0.23
C VAL A 70 10.07 -11.90 0.65
N ARG A 71 10.38 -12.24 1.91
CA ARG A 71 10.28 -13.61 2.42
C ARG A 71 9.29 -13.71 3.56
N SER A 72 8.69 -14.87 3.70
CA SER A 72 7.64 -15.11 4.68
C SER A 72 8.14 -15.24 6.13
N THR A 73 9.46 -15.28 6.35
CA THR A 73 10.08 -15.08 7.68
C THR A 73 10.15 -13.60 8.08
N ASP A 74 10.25 -12.69 7.10
CA ASP A 74 10.46 -11.26 7.33
C ASP A 74 9.17 -10.61 7.85
N GLY A 75 8.02 -11.15 7.45
CA GLY A 75 6.72 -10.72 7.95
C GLY A 75 6.52 -10.89 9.46
N ILE A 76 7.14 -11.90 10.09
CA ILE A 76 7.06 -12.09 11.55
C ILE A 76 7.87 -11.01 12.26
N LEU A 77 9.05 -10.67 11.73
CA LEU A 77 9.88 -9.60 12.28
C LEU A 77 9.16 -8.26 12.16
N ALA A 78 8.63 -7.94 10.97
CA ALA A 78 7.83 -6.73 10.76
C ALA A 78 6.64 -6.66 11.72
N ALA A 79 5.86 -7.75 11.85
CA ALA A 79 4.73 -7.80 12.76
C ALA A 79 5.14 -7.61 14.23
N LYS A 80 6.24 -8.23 14.69
CA LYS A 80 6.77 -8.01 16.04
C LYS A 80 7.20 -6.55 16.26
N SER A 81 7.84 -5.93 15.27
CA SER A 81 8.21 -4.52 15.33
C SER A 81 6.98 -3.62 15.44
N LEU A 82 5.90 -3.94 14.72
CA LEU A 82 4.61 -3.23 14.83
C LEU A 82 3.95 -3.43 16.19
N CYS A 83 4.00 -4.64 16.78
CA CYS A 83 3.53 -4.87 18.15
C CYS A 83 4.29 -4.00 19.16
N HIS A 84 5.62 -3.93 19.01
CA HIS A 84 6.45 -3.10 19.87
C HIS A 84 6.12 -1.62 19.69
N LEU A 85 6.02 -1.14 18.44
CA LEU A 85 5.64 0.23 18.12
C LEU A 85 4.29 0.59 18.72
N GLU A 86 3.27 -0.26 18.54
CA GLU A 86 1.92 -0.05 19.08
C GLU A 86 1.93 0.04 20.61
N SER A 87 2.65 -0.86 21.29
CA SER A 87 2.83 -0.81 22.74
C SER A 87 3.52 0.49 23.21
N ARG A 88 4.53 0.96 22.47
CA ARG A 88 5.20 2.24 22.76
C ARG A 88 4.27 3.42 22.55
N LEU A 89 3.47 3.42 21.48
CA LEU A 89 2.47 4.47 21.20
C LEU A 89 1.42 4.53 22.32
N MET A 90 0.88 3.39 22.76
CA MET A 90 -0.05 3.34 23.90
C MET A 90 0.56 3.94 25.17
N THR A 91 1.82 3.61 25.45
CA THR A 91 2.53 4.10 26.65
C THR A 91 2.80 5.60 26.58
N ILE A 92 3.35 6.08 25.46
CA ILE A 92 3.76 7.49 25.30
C ILE A 92 2.53 8.41 25.26
N THR A 93 1.45 7.96 24.62
CA THR A 93 0.21 8.77 24.49
C THR A 93 -0.78 8.56 25.63
N GLN A 94 -0.48 7.64 26.57
CA GLN A 94 -1.39 7.23 27.65
C GLN A 94 -2.78 6.81 27.13
N ASN A 95 -2.85 6.31 25.90
CA ASN A 95 -4.07 5.89 25.26
C ASN A 95 -4.02 4.37 24.97
N PRO A 96 -4.78 3.53 25.70
CA PRO A 96 -4.80 2.08 25.48
C PRO A 96 -5.42 1.68 24.14
N ASP A 97 -6.14 2.60 23.48
CA ASP A 97 -6.73 2.42 22.17
C ASP A 97 -5.89 2.94 21.00
N ALA A 98 -4.71 3.52 21.28
CA ALA A 98 -3.73 3.92 20.27
C ALA A 98 -3.26 2.74 19.42
N ARG A 99 -3.30 2.86 18.09
CA ARG A 99 -2.84 1.83 17.16
C ARG A 99 -1.96 2.37 16.07
N VAL A 100 -1.17 1.50 15.46
CA VAL A 100 -0.30 1.87 14.33
C VAL A 100 -1.03 2.73 13.29
N ALA A 101 -2.20 2.30 12.82
CA ALA A 101 -2.95 2.99 11.76
C ALA A 101 -3.41 4.42 12.12
N ASP A 102 -3.48 4.78 13.40
CA ASP A 102 -3.88 6.12 13.84
C ASP A 102 -2.74 7.15 13.69
N TYR A 103 -1.49 6.68 13.66
CA TYR A 103 -0.29 7.52 13.65
C TYR A 103 0.42 7.59 12.30
N PHE A 104 -0.13 6.93 11.28
CA PHE A 104 0.38 7.03 9.92
C PHE A 104 -0.71 7.59 9.01
N ASP A 105 -0.29 8.52 8.15
CA ASP A 105 -1.16 9.21 7.22
C ASP A 105 -1.32 8.39 5.94
N VAL A 106 -0.28 7.63 5.57
CA VAL A 106 -0.27 6.70 4.43
C VAL A 106 0.44 5.41 4.84
N ALA A 107 -0.01 4.28 4.30
CA ALA A 107 0.67 3.01 4.47
C ALA A 107 0.91 2.26 3.16
N SER A 108 2.07 1.62 3.04
CA SER A 108 2.46 0.86 1.87
C SER A 108 3.05 -0.49 2.27
N GLY A 109 2.83 -1.52 1.45
CA GLY A 109 3.49 -2.79 1.67
C GLY A 109 3.41 -3.75 0.50
N SER A 110 4.51 -4.47 0.28
CA SER A 110 4.65 -5.53 -0.73
C SER A 110 4.56 -6.90 -0.06
N GLY A 111 4.02 -7.90 -0.74
CA GLY A 111 4.02 -9.28 -0.24
C GLY A 111 3.34 -9.43 1.12
N ILE A 112 4.08 -9.98 2.08
CA ILE A 112 3.59 -10.11 3.46
C ILE A 112 3.38 -8.75 4.14
N GLY A 113 4.09 -7.71 3.71
CA GLY A 113 3.87 -6.34 4.13
C GLY A 113 2.52 -5.81 3.65
N GLY A 114 2.13 -6.11 2.41
CA GLY A 114 0.80 -5.76 1.88
C GLY A 114 -0.34 -6.42 2.66
N ILE A 115 -0.15 -7.69 3.06
CA ILE A 115 -1.09 -8.39 3.96
C ILE A 115 -1.14 -7.69 5.34
N LEU A 116 -0.01 -7.32 5.93
CA LEU A 116 0.02 -6.61 7.21
C LEU A 116 -0.68 -5.26 7.14
N ILE A 117 -0.46 -4.50 6.06
CA ILE A 117 -1.20 -3.25 5.82
C ILE A 117 -2.70 -3.51 5.74
N ALA A 118 -3.13 -4.49 4.95
CA ALA A 118 -4.55 -4.83 4.85
C ALA A 118 -5.17 -5.19 6.21
N LEU A 119 -4.49 -6.01 7.03
CA LEU A 119 -4.97 -6.43 8.35
C LEU A 119 -5.11 -5.26 9.34
N LEU A 120 -4.17 -4.31 9.31
CA LEU A 120 -4.13 -3.19 10.27
C LEU A 120 -4.97 -1.98 9.84
N PHE A 121 -5.13 -1.75 8.53
CA PHE A 121 -5.76 -0.55 8.00
C PHE A 121 -7.19 -0.76 7.49
N THR A 122 -7.71 -1.99 7.40
CA THR A 122 -9.09 -2.23 6.95
C THR A 122 -10.09 -2.08 8.10
N ARG A 123 -11.23 -1.43 7.82
CA ARG A 123 -12.35 -1.31 8.76
C ARG A 123 -13.20 -2.58 8.73
N GLY A 124 -13.54 -3.09 9.91
CA GLY A 124 -14.59 -4.06 10.13
C GLY A 124 -15.98 -3.45 10.02
N LYS A 125 -17.00 -4.32 10.13
CA LYS A 125 -18.42 -3.95 9.94
C LYS A 125 -18.96 -2.97 10.98
N ASP A 126 -18.32 -2.89 12.13
CA ASP A 126 -18.62 -1.94 13.22
C ASP A 126 -17.95 -0.57 13.01
N GLY A 127 -17.28 -0.37 11.87
CA GLY A 127 -16.55 0.85 11.54
C GLY A 127 -15.20 0.99 12.26
N ARG A 128 -14.86 0.04 13.15
CA ARG A 128 -13.57 -0.06 13.84
C ARG A 128 -12.61 -0.89 13.00
N ARG A 129 -11.31 -0.76 13.24
CA ARG A 129 -10.28 -1.56 12.54
C ARG A 129 -10.49 -3.07 12.77
N LEU A 130 -10.11 -3.89 11.80
CA LEU A 130 -10.24 -5.34 11.89
C LEU A 130 -9.34 -5.95 12.96
N LEU A 131 -8.04 -5.59 12.99
CA LEU A 131 -7.07 -6.19 13.89
C LEU A 131 -6.12 -5.16 14.50
N LYS A 132 -5.63 -5.49 15.70
CA LYS A 132 -4.48 -4.87 16.36
C LYS A 132 -3.16 -5.49 15.87
N ALA A 133 -2.04 -4.89 16.23
CA ALA A 133 -0.72 -5.40 15.83
C ALA A 133 -0.45 -6.82 16.37
N ASP A 134 -0.85 -7.10 17.61
CA ASP A 134 -0.69 -8.42 18.23
C ASP A 134 -1.55 -9.49 17.57
N GLU A 135 -2.79 -9.16 17.22
CA GLU A 135 -3.71 -10.04 16.50
C GLU A 135 -3.21 -10.31 15.07
N ALA A 136 -2.65 -9.31 14.39
CA ALA A 136 -2.01 -9.49 13.08
C ALA A 136 -0.79 -10.41 13.16
N LEU A 137 0.06 -10.27 14.19
CA LEU A 137 1.17 -11.19 14.45
C LEU A 137 0.66 -12.63 14.69
N GLN A 138 -0.36 -12.80 15.53
CA GLN A 138 -0.94 -14.11 15.79
C GLN A 138 -1.52 -14.75 14.53
N PHE A 139 -2.17 -13.94 13.68
CA PHE A 139 -2.65 -14.38 12.37
C PHE A 139 -1.52 -14.92 11.50
N LEU A 140 -0.40 -14.18 11.39
CA LEU A 140 0.76 -14.63 10.63
C LEU A 140 1.38 -15.91 11.20
N VAL A 141 1.55 -16.00 12.51
CA VAL A 141 2.11 -17.19 13.17
C VAL A 141 1.22 -18.42 12.94
N LYS A 142 -0.09 -18.28 13.12
CA LYS A 142 -1.08 -19.35 12.92
C LYS A 142 -1.11 -19.84 11.47
N ASN A 143 -0.96 -18.92 10.52
CA ASN A 143 -1.03 -19.23 9.09
C ASN A 143 0.34 -19.38 8.42
N ARG A 144 1.45 -19.33 9.17
CA ARG A 144 2.83 -19.38 8.64
C ARG A 144 3.04 -20.54 7.68
N LYS A 145 2.66 -21.77 8.05
CA LYS A 145 2.82 -22.93 7.15
C LYS A 145 2.03 -22.80 5.84
N ARG A 146 0.93 -22.05 5.83
CA ARG A 146 0.07 -21.85 4.66
C ARG A 146 0.59 -20.70 3.78
N LEU A 147 1.07 -19.62 4.41
CA LEU A 147 1.73 -18.50 3.75
C LEU A 147 3.12 -18.87 3.19
N ASN A 148 3.84 -19.77 3.87
CA ASN A 148 5.20 -20.17 3.50
C ASN A 148 5.23 -21.43 2.62
N ASN A 149 4.08 -21.93 2.14
CA ASN A 149 3.99 -23.27 1.58
C ASN A 149 4.56 -23.37 0.15
N SER A 150 5.89 -23.26 0.05
CA SER A 150 6.77 -23.82 -0.98
C SER A 150 7.04 -25.31 -0.68
N GLY A 151 6.02 -26.08 -0.29
CA GLY A 151 6.19 -27.41 0.31
C GLY A 151 5.97 -28.59 -0.64
N ASN A 152 7.04 -29.34 -0.90
CA ASN A 152 7.12 -30.75 -1.33
C ASN A 152 5.80 -31.54 -1.28
N SER A 153 5.12 -31.62 -2.40
CA SER A 153 4.07 -32.62 -2.64
C SER A 153 4.18 -33.12 -4.08
N SER A 154 4.14 -34.43 -4.26
CA SER A 154 4.34 -35.18 -5.50
C SER A 154 3.14 -35.10 -6.47
N GLY A 155 2.68 -33.90 -6.82
CA GLY A 155 1.58 -33.67 -7.78
C GLY A 155 1.89 -32.57 -8.80
N GLY A 156 1.25 -32.58 -9.97
CA GLY A 156 1.55 -31.64 -11.08
C GLY A 156 1.43 -30.14 -10.74
N MET A 157 2.23 -29.31 -11.41
CA MET A 157 2.42 -27.86 -11.12
C MET A 157 1.14 -27.02 -11.22
N PHE A 158 0.29 -27.26 -12.23
CA PHE A 158 -0.93 -26.46 -12.45
C PHE A 158 -2.04 -26.69 -11.41
N GLY A 159 -2.18 -27.92 -10.89
CA GLY A 159 -3.21 -28.24 -9.87
C GLY A 159 -2.87 -27.78 -8.45
N LYS A 160 -1.60 -27.46 -8.19
CA LYS A 160 -1.10 -26.93 -6.90
C LYS A 160 -1.40 -25.45 -6.74
N MET A 161 -1.25 -24.73 -7.84
CA MET A 161 -1.41 -23.29 -7.99
C MET A 161 -2.78 -22.78 -7.55
N PHE A 162 -3.84 -23.28 -8.20
CA PHE A 162 -5.23 -22.88 -7.94
C PHE A 162 -5.76 -23.33 -6.56
N ARG A 163 -5.25 -24.44 -6.02
CA ARG A 163 -5.66 -24.94 -4.69
C ARG A 163 -5.06 -24.12 -3.55
N SER A 164 -3.83 -23.62 -3.73
CA SER A 164 -3.16 -22.78 -2.74
C SER A 164 -3.83 -21.41 -2.65
N SER A 165 -4.11 -20.78 -3.79
CA SER A 165 -4.82 -19.49 -3.85
C SER A 165 -6.24 -19.58 -3.28
N ALA A 166 -7.03 -20.59 -3.66
CA ALA A 166 -8.40 -20.77 -3.12
C ALA A 166 -8.42 -20.96 -1.59
N LYS A 167 -7.41 -21.64 -1.02
CA LYS A 167 -7.29 -21.81 0.44
C LYS A 167 -6.94 -20.51 1.14
N MET A 168 -6.03 -19.72 0.56
CA MET A 168 -5.67 -18.40 1.07
C MET A 168 -6.85 -17.43 0.96
N GLU A 169 -7.55 -17.44 -0.18
CA GLU A 169 -8.75 -16.64 -0.38
C GLU A 169 -9.83 -16.98 0.66
N LYS A 170 -10.05 -18.27 0.97
CA LYS A 170 -11.00 -18.66 2.02
C LYS A 170 -10.63 -18.11 3.40
N ILE A 171 -9.34 -18.09 3.75
CA ILE A 171 -8.86 -17.53 5.02
C ILE A 171 -9.07 -16.02 5.04
N PHE A 172 -8.68 -15.33 3.97
CA PHE A 172 -8.85 -13.88 3.87
C PHE A 172 -10.32 -13.48 3.79
N ARG A 173 -11.19 -14.28 3.18
CA ARG A 173 -12.65 -14.09 3.19
C ARG A 173 -13.23 -14.15 4.59
N GLN A 174 -12.69 -14.98 5.49
CA GLN A 174 -13.15 -15.04 6.89
C GLN A 174 -12.81 -13.75 7.66
N ILE A 175 -11.73 -13.06 7.28
CA ILE A 175 -11.26 -11.85 7.96
C ILE A 175 -11.87 -10.59 7.33
N PHE A 176 -11.74 -10.45 6.02
CA PHE A 176 -12.13 -9.26 5.29
C PHE A 176 -13.57 -9.32 4.77
N GLY A 177 -14.20 -10.49 4.70
CA GLY A 177 -15.54 -10.63 4.14
C GLY A 177 -15.62 -10.07 2.71
N GLU A 178 -16.42 -9.00 2.56
CA GLU A 178 -16.58 -8.25 1.30
C GLU A 178 -15.93 -6.86 1.33
N CYS A 179 -15.07 -6.57 2.32
CA CYS A 179 -14.32 -5.31 2.37
C CYS A 179 -13.49 -5.10 1.10
N THR A 180 -13.33 -3.83 0.76
CA THR A 180 -12.67 -3.31 -0.43
C THR A 180 -11.58 -2.30 -0.07
N LEU A 181 -10.87 -1.76 -1.07
CA LEU A 181 -9.87 -0.70 -0.83
C LEU A 181 -10.49 0.52 -0.16
N LYS A 182 -11.72 0.89 -0.55
CA LYS A 182 -12.43 2.04 0.03
C LYS A 182 -12.68 1.90 1.53
N ASP A 183 -12.81 0.67 2.02
CA ASP A 183 -13.05 0.35 3.43
C ASP A 183 -11.80 0.48 4.30
N THR A 184 -10.66 0.85 3.73
CA THR A 184 -9.45 1.16 4.53
C THR A 184 -9.55 2.53 5.22
N LEU A 185 -8.99 2.62 6.43
CA LEU A 185 -9.00 3.78 7.32
C LEU A 185 -8.22 4.98 6.77
N LYS A 186 -7.15 4.70 6.04
CA LYS A 186 -6.17 5.67 5.51
C LYS A 186 -5.79 5.26 4.09
N PRO A 187 -5.23 6.18 3.28
CA PRO A 187 -4.59 5.81 2.02
C PRO A 187 -3.63 4.61 2.18
N VAL A 188 -3.88 3.55 1.41
CA VAL A 188 -3.01 2.38 1.32
C VAL A 188 -2.50 2.19 -0.11
N LEU A 189 -1.26 1.73 -0.23
CA LEU A 189 -0.59 1.44 -1.49
C LEU A 189 -0.02 0.01 -1.46
N ILE A 190 -0.52 -0.88 -2.31
CA ILE A 190 -0.04 -2.27 -2.38
C ILE A 190 0.40 -2.56 -3.82
N PRO A 191 1.71 -2.63 -4.11
CA PRO A 191 2.18 -2.97 -5.44
C PRO A 191 1.95 -4.46 -5.74
N CYS A 192 1.68 -4.74 -7.02
CA CYS A 192 1.56 -6.07 -7.60
C CYS A 192 2.05 -6.06 -9.05
N PHE A 193 2.32 -7.23 -9.63
CA PHE A 193 2.66 -7.34 -11.05
C PHE A 193 1.47 -7.91 -11.82
N ASP A 194 1.01 -7.18 -12.84
CA ASP A 194 -0.04 -7.66 -13.73
C ASP A 194 0.59 -8.43 -14.91
N LEU A 195 0.32 -9.73 -14.94
CA LEU A 195 0.85 -10.63 -15.96
C LEU A 195 0.27 -10.41 -17.35
N LYS A 196 -0.94 -9.85 -17.44
CA LYS A 196 -1.62 -9.61 -18.72
C LYS A 196 -1.03 -8.40 -19.43
N THR A 197 -0.84 -7.31 -18.70
CA THR A 197 -0.23 -6.08 -19.23
C THR A 197 1.30 -6.09 -19.17
N ARG A 198 1.89 -7.00 -18.37
CA ARG A 198 3.34 -7.08 -18.08
C ARG A 198 3.89 -5.79 -17.47
N ALA A 199 3.09 -5.17 -16.59
CA ALA A 199 3.42 -3.93 -15.92
C ALA A 199 3.14 -4.04 -14.42
N THR A 200 3.78 -3.15 -13.64
CA THR A 200 3.44 -2.97 -12.23
C THR A 200 2.05 -2.36 -12.13
N PHE A 201 1.20 -2.97 -11.31
CA PHE A 201 -0.09 -2.46 -10.92
C PHE A 201 -0.03 -2.02 -9.45
N LEU A 202 -0.59 -0.86 -9.13
CA LEU A 202 -0.63 -0.34 -7.76
C LEU A 202 -2.07 -0.33 -7.27
N PHE A 203 -2.37 -1.16 -6.28
CA PHE A 203 -3.63 -1.02 -5.56
C PHE A 203 -3.57 0.23 -4.69
N SER A 204 -4.41 1.20 -4.98
CA SER A 204 -4.48 2.50 -4.32
C SER A 204 -5.90 2.76 -3.83
N ARG A 205 -6.04 3.11 -2.56
CA ARG A 205 -7.34 3.56 -2.02
C ARG A 205 -7.85 4.80 -2.76
N ALA A 206 -6.96 5.73 -3.10
CA ALA A 206 -7.33 6.96 -3.78
C ALA A 206 -7.95 6.66 -5.16
N ASP A 207 -7.30 5.79 -5.94
CA ASP A 207 -7.78 5.38 -7.26
C ASP A 207 -9.12 4.66 -7.16
N GLY A 208 -9.28 3.79 -6.14
CA GLY A 208 -10.55 3.13 -5.87
C GLY A 208 -11.68 4.11 -5.54
N LEU A 209 -11.39 5.15 -4.74
CA LEU A 209 -12.37 6.20 -4.42
C LEU A 209 -12.74 7.08 -5.63
N GLU A 210 -11.79 7.33 -6.52
CA GLU A 210 -12.03 8.09 -7.75
C GLU A 210 -12.81 7.26 -8.78
N ASN A 211 -12.52 5.96 -8.88
CA ASN A 211 -13.10 5.10 -9.89
C ASN A 211 -13.24 3.65 -9.41
N ASP A 212 -14.47 3.14 -9.40
CA ASP A 212 -14.82 1.77 -8.98
C ASP A 212 -14.08 0.66 -9.74
N ARG A 213 -13.50 0.98 -10.92
CA ARG A 213 -12.62 0.06 -11.67
C ARG A 213 -11.33 -0.28 -10.95
N TYR A 214 -10.89 0.59 -10.03
CA TYR A 214 -9.70 0.38 -9.21
C TYR A 214 -10.05 -0.03 -7.79
N ASP A 215 -11.34 -0.26 -7.49
CA ASP A 215 -11.78 -0.78 -6.21
C ASP A 215 -11.82 -2.31 -6.26
N PHE A 216 -10.91 -2.93 -5.53
CA PHE A 216 -10.75 -4.39 -5.46
C PHE A 216 -11.02 -4.87 -4.05
N LYS A 217 -11.47 -6.12 -3.94
CA LYS A 217 -11.76 -6.74 -2.65
C LYS A 217 -10.46 -6.99 -1.90
N THR A 218 -10.37 -6.57 -0.65
CA THR A 218 -9.15 -6.65 0.17
C THR A 218 -8.60 -8.07 0.25
N ARG A 219 -9.48 -9.08 0.27
CA ARG A 219 -9.06 -10.50 0.26
C ARG A 219 -8.33 -10.90 -1.04
N GLU A 220 -8.74 -10.37 -2.19
CA GLU A 220 -8.18 -10.68 -3.50
C GLU A 220 -6.82 -9.98 -3.65
N ILE A 221 -6.71 -8.75 -3.16
CA ILE A 221 -5.44 -8.01 -3.06
C ILE A 221 -4.43 -8.79 -2.20
N CYS A 222 -4.85 -9.28 -1.03
CA CYS A 222 -4.00 -10.09 -0.15
C CYS A 222 -3.52 -11.38 -0.83
N VAL A 223 -4.37 -12.04 -1.63
CA VAL A 223 -3.93 -13.21 -2.42
C VAL A 223 -2.93 -12.77 -3.48
N ALA A 224 -3.25 -11.76 -4.28
CA ALA A 224 -2.43 -11.26 -5.38
C ALA A 224 -1.02 -10.84 -4.92
N THR A 225 -0.93 -10.04 -3.85
CA THR A 225 0.37 -9.60 -3.31
C THR A 225 1.15 -10.76 -2.67
N SER A 226 0.47 -11.79 -2.15
CA SER A 226 1.12 -12.96 -1.54
C SER A 226 1.58 -14.03 -2.54
N SER A 227 1.14 -13.93 -3.80
CA SER A 227 1.46 -14.92 -4.82
C SER A 227 2.92 -14.80 -5.22
N ASP A 228 3.74 -15.73 -4.76
CA ASP A 228 5.03 -15.98 -5.39
C ASP A 228 4.77 -16.57 -6.78
N LEU A 229 5.10 -15.80 -7.82
CA LEU A 229 4.95 -16.18 -9.23
C LEU A 229 5.63 -17.52 -9.54
N THR A 230 6.64 -17.91 -8.78
CA THR A 230 7.39 -19.16 -8.97
C THR A 230 6.70 -20.39 -8.38
N VAL A 231 5.78 -20.22 -7.42
CA VAL A 231 5.12 -21.32 -6.68
C VAL A 231 3.61 -21.39 -6.97
N ASN A 232 2.96 -20.25 -7.14
CA ASN A 232 1.51 -20.09 -7.14
C ASN A 232 0.96 -19.39 -8.41
N GLY A 233 1.81 -19.12 -9.42
CA GLY A 233 1.47 -18.45 -10.69
C GLY A 233 0.54 -17.23 -10.56
N GLY A 234 -0.18 -16.88 -11.64
CA GLY A 234 -1.14 -15.77 -11.67
C GLY A 234 -2.46 -16.02 -10.94
N PHE A 235 -2.97 -15.00 -10.23
CA PHE A 235 -4.30 -14.97 -9.63
C PHE A 235 -5.21 -14.06 -10.45
N GLU A 236 -6.28 -14.59 -11.05
CA GLU A 236 -7.29 -13.78 -11.74
C GLU A 236 -8.24 -13.18 -10.69
N MET A 237 -8.39 -11.87 -10.74
CA MET A 237 -9.32 -11.13 -9.89
C MET A 237 -10.10 -10.15 -10.75
N LYS A 238 -11.15 -9.55 -10.18
CA LYS A 238 -11.92 -8.51 -10.86
C LYS A 238 -12.17 -7.36 -9.90
N SER A 239 -12.21 -6.16 -10.46
CA SER A 239 -12.74 -4.98 -9.77
C SER A 239 -14.19 -5.21 -9.33
N VAL A 240 -14.65 -4.44 -8.35
CA VAL A 240 -16.03 -4.54 -7.83
C VAL A 240 -17.07 -4.32 -8.94
N ASP A 241 -16.78 -3.46 -9.92
CA ASP A 241 -17.64 -3.22 -11.08
C ASP A 241 -17.67 -4.38 -12.12
N GLN A 242 -16.87 -5.42 -11.90
CA GLN A 242 -16.73 -6.64 -12.71
C GLN A 242 -16.21 -6.43 -14.14
N LYS A 243 -15.78 -5.22 -14.50
CA LYS A 243 -15.39 -4.87 -15.88
C LYS A 243 -13.89 -4.92 -16.10
N HIS A 244 -13.07 -4.79 -15.05
CA HIS A 244 -11.62 -4.92 -15.15
C HIS A 244 -11.16 -6.28 -14.60
N LYS A 245 -10.33 -6.94 -15.43
CA LYS A 245 -9.67 -8.23 -15.17
C LYS A 245 -8.17 -8.04 -15.31
#